data_AF-A0A0N0CT62-F1
#
_entry.id   AF-A0A0N0CT62-F1
#
_cell.length_a   1.000
_cell.length_b   1.000
_cell.length_c   1.000
_cell.angle_alpha   90.00
_cell.angle_beta   90.00
_cell.angle_gamma   90.00
#
_symmetry.space_group_name_H-M   'P 1'
#
loop_
_entity.id
_entity.type
_entity.pdbx_description
1 polymer ?
#
loop_
_entity_poly.entity_id
_entity_poly.type
_entity_poly.pdbx_seq_one_letter_code
_entity_poly.pdbx_strand_id
1 'polypeptide(L)'
;MIYFDNSATTKPDDSVVATYDKVSKEFWGNPSSLHQFGEQSFNLLEQSRAQIAKLLGVLPSEILFTSGGTEGDNWAIKGTAFEKRAYGNHIIVSSVEHPAVKNSVEQLTQLGFEVTYLPVNDEGRISVDDLKKAIKPSTILVSIMAVNNEIGAVQPIKEVGDLLKDYPNISYHIDSVQGIGKGIQDLIFNDRVDFATFSGHKFHAPRGVGFMYKRSGKKIAPLITGGGQERNLRSSTENLPAITAMARALR
;
A
#
# COMPACT_ATOMS: atom_id res chain seq x y z
N MET A 1 27.06 9.92 -16.42
CA MET A 1 26.56 8.60 -15.98
C MET A 1 25.09 8.51 -16.37
N ILE A 2 24.67 7.42 -17.01
CA ILE A 2 23.27 7.20 -17.43
C ILE A 2 22.66 6.20 -16.45
N TYR A 3 21.50 6.50 -15.88
CA TYR A 3 20.83 5.67 -14.87
C TYR A 3 19.54 5.08 -15.44
N PHE A 4 19.52 3.77 -15.70
CA PHE A 4 18.37 3.02 -16.23
C PHE A 4 17.89 1.96 -15.23
N ASP A 5 17.79 2.32 -13.96
CA ASP A 5 17.36 1.43 -12.86
C ASP A 5 16.28 2.07 -11.98
N ASN A 6 15.41 2.88 -12.60
CA ASN A 6 14.33 3.57 -11.89
C ASN A 6 13.30 2.61 -11.25
N SER A 7 13.19 1.39 -11.76
CA SER A 7 12.39 0.34 -11.14
C SER A 7 12.92 -0.08 -9.76
N ALA A 8 14.22 0.04 -9.48
CA ALA A 8 14.77 -0.17 -8.13
C ALA A 8 14.55 1.05 -7.24
N THR A 9 14.94 2.24 -7.69
CA THR A 9 14.68 3.50 -7.00
C THR A 9 14.81 4.67 -7.95
N THR A 10 14.14 5.78 -7.64
CA THR A 10 14.28 7.03 -8.40
C THR A 10 15.12 8.04 -7.63
N LYS A 11 15.77 8.97 -8.35
CA LYS A 11 16.33 10.18 -7.75
C LYS A 11 15.16 11.09 -7.33
N PRO A 12 15.09 11.57 -6.08
CA PRO A 12 14.08 12.54 -5.69
C PRO A 12 14.15 13.80 -6.55
N ASP A 13 12.99 14.37 -6.87
CA ASP A 13 12.91 15.64 -7.61
C ASP A 13 13.46 16.80 -6.75
N ASP A 14 14.10 17.79 -7.37
CA ASP A 14 14.73 18.88 -6.62
C ASP A 14 13.68 19.69 -5.83
N SER A 15 12.45 19.84 -6.35
CA SER A 15 11.35 20.51 -5.63
C SER A 15 10.81 19.68 -4.47
N VAL A 16 10.92 18.35 -4.55
CA VAL A 16 10.58 17.43 -3.47
C VAL A 16 11.63 17.50 -2.35
N VAL A 17 12.92 17.55 -2.70
CA VAL A 17 14.01 17.75 -1.73
C VAL A 17 13.88 19.10 -1.03
N ALA A 18 13.61 20.17 -1.78
CA ALA A 18 13.38 21.49 -1.18
C ALA A 18 12.19 21.50 -0.20
N THR A 19 11.13 20.75 -0.51
CA THR A 19 9.98 20.56 0.39
C THR A 19 10.40 19.83 1.66
N TYR A 20 11.13 18.73 1.54
CA TYR A 20 11.65 17.97 2.68
C TYR A 20 12.50 18.84 3.61
N ASP A 21 13.44 19.60 3.05
CA ASP A 21 14.34 20.48 3.80
C ASP A 21 13.58 21.59 4.53
N LYS A 22 12.61 22.21 3.86
CA LYS A 22 11.79 23.26 4.46
C LYS A 22 11.00 22.73 5.65
N VAL A 23 10.30 21.60 5.46
CA VAL A 23 9.47 20.99 6.51
C VAL A 23 10.31 20.54 7.70
N SER A 24 11.50 19.97 7.43
CA SER A 24 12.43 19.55 8.49
C SER A 24 12.92 20.70 9.37
N LYS A 25 13.06 21.92 8.81
CA LYS A 25 13.54 23.11 9.52
C LYS A 25 12.41 23.88 10.21
N GLU A 26 11.27 24.02 9.53
CA GLU A 26 10.19 24.92 9.96
C GLU A 26 9.06 24.20 10.73
N PHE A 27 8.85 22.90 10.51
CA PHE A 27 7.73 22.11 11.06
C PHE A 27 8.25 20.87 11.82
N TRP A 28 9.16 21.09 12.76
CA TRP A 28 9.81 20.03 13.54
C TRP A 28 8.99 19.56 14.76
N GLY A 29 7.88 20.23 15.08
CA GLY A 29 7.00 19.87 16.19
C GLY A 29 6.36 18.49 16.00
N ASN A 30 6.13 17.76 17.11
CA ASN A 30 5.42 16.48 17.06
C ASN A 30 3.92 16.73 16.76
N PRO A 31 3.33 16.13 15.70
CA PRO A 31 1.91 16.25 15.38
C PRO A 31 0.95 15.86 16.52
N SER A 32 1.41 15.06 17.49
CA SER A 32 0.61 14.65 18.65
C SER A 32 0.64 15.67 19.80
N SER A 33 1.42 16.75 19.70
CA SER A 33 1.53 17.77 20.76
C SER A 33 0.41 18.82 20.70
N LEU A 34 -0.12 19.21 21.86
CA LEU A 34 -1.21 20.19 22.00
C LEU A 34 -0.76 21.67 21.98
N HIS A 35 0.51 21.95 21.71
CA HIS A 35 1.04 23.32 21.62
C HIS A 35 1.12 23.77 20.16
N GLN A 36 1.27 25.08 19.92
CA GLN A 36 1.28 25.69 18.59
C GLN A 36 2.15 24.96 17.55
N PHE A 37 3.39 24.57 17.90
CA PHE A 37 4.25 23.84 16.96
C PHE A 37 3.71 22.44 16.57
N GLY A 38 3.01 21.76 17.49
CA GLY A 38 2.40 20.46 17.23
C GLY A 38 1.15 20.61 16.37
N GLU A 39 0.31 21.60 16.66
CA GLU A 39 -0.86 21.93 15.84
C GLU A 39 -0.46 22.29 14.39
N GLN A 40 0.61 23.06 14.21
CA GLN A 40 1.14 23.38 12.87
C GLN A 40 1.57 22.12 12.11
N SER A 41 2.32 21.23 12.78
CA SER A 41 2.76 19.95 12.22
C SER A 41 1.59 19.01 11.92
N PHE A 42 0.59 18.94 12.80
CA PHE A 42 -0.64 18.16 12.60
C PHE A 42 -1.43 18.66 11.39
N ASN A 43 -1.62 19.97 11.28
CA ASN A 43 -2.31 20.57 10.14
C ASN A 43 -1.59 20.27 8.83
N LEU A 44 -0.26 20.31 8.81
CA LEU A 44 0.53 19.96 7.62
C LEU A 44 0.46 18.47 7.27
N LEU A 45 0.44 17.59 8.27
CA LEU A 45 0.24 16.15 8.10
C LEU A 45 -1.10 15.86 7.41
N GLU A 46 -2.19 16.44 7.94
CA GLU A 46 -3.53 16.22 7.40
C GLU A 46 -3.73 16.89 6.04
N GLN A 47 -3.09 18.04 5.77
CA GLN A 47 -3.04 18.63 4.43
C GLN A 47 -2.32 17.71 3.43
N SER A 48 -1.21 17.10 3.82
CA SER A 48 -0.49 16.14 2.99
C SER A 48 -1.36 14.92 2.67
N ARG A 49 -2.07 14.40 3.68
CA ARG A 49 -3.04 13.30 3.52
C ARG A 49 -4.18 13.68 2.58
N ALA A 50 -4.77 14.87 2.75
CA ALA A 50 -5.86 15.36 1.92
C ALA A 50 -5.42 15.61 0.47
N GLN A 51 -4.19 16.09 0.26
CA GLN A 51 -3.63 16.27 -1.08
C GLN A 51 -3.47 14.93 -1.81
N ILE A 52 -2.88 13.93 -1.15
CA ILE A 52 -2.76 12.58 -1.72
C ILE A 52 -4.13 12.02 -2.05
N ALA A 53 -5.07 12.09 -1.10
CA ALA A 53 -6.42 11.58 -1.29
C ALA A 53 -7.13 12.26 -2.48
N LYS A 54 -7.01 13.59 -2.61
CA LYS A 54 -7.57 14.35 -3.74
C LYS A 54 -6.99 13.93 -5.08
N LEU A 55 -5.67 13.73 -5.17
CA LEU A 55 -4.99 13.31 -6.40
C LEU A 55 -5.40 11.91 -6.84
N LEU A 56 -5.74 11.04 -5.90
CA LEU A 56 -6.15 9.65 -6.14
C LEU A 56 -7.68 9.47 -6.21
N GLY A 57 -8.47 10.52 -5.98
CA GLY A 57 -9.93 10.44 -6.01
C GLY A 57 -10.55 9.66 -4.85
N VAL A 58 -9.88 9.59 -3.69
CA VAL A 58 -10.33 8.83 -2.50
C VAL A 58 -10.54 9.76 -1.30
N LEU A 59 -11.06 9.22 -0.19
CA LEU A 59 -11.22 9.99 1.04
C LEU A 59 -9.89 10.13 1.80
N PRO A 60 -9.61 11.27 2.48
CA PRO A 60 -8.46 11.38 3.39
C PRO A 60 -8.47 10.30 4.47
N SER A 61 -9.65 9.83 4.87
CA SER A 61 -9.81 8.71 5.80
C SER A 61 -9.31 7.37 5.27
N GLU A 62 -8.97 7.27 3.98
CA GLU A 62 -8.54 6.01 3.37
C GLU A 62 -7.03 5.97 3.15
N ILE A 63 -6.30 7.05 3.44
CA ILE A 63 -4.84 7.10 3.33
C ILE A 63 -4.20 6.88 4.70
N LEU A 64 -3.32 5.89 4.81
CA LEU A 64 -2.54 5.58 6.01
C LEU A 64 -1.05 5.59 5.67
N PHE A 65 -0.25 6.32 6.45
CA PHE A 65 1.18 6.47 6.18
C PHE A 65 2.02 5.30 6.72
N THR A 66 3.02 4.90 5.95
CA THR A 66 3.99 3.86 6.30
C THR A 66 5.41 4.35 5.98
N SER A 67 6.44 3.57 6.32
CA SER A 67 7.83 3.82 5.93
C SER A 67 8.17 3.39 4.49
N GLY A 68 7.23 2.78 3.78
CA GLY A 68 7.43 2.34 2.39
C GLY A 68 6.53 1.18 1.98
N GLY A 69 6.76 0.67 0.77
CA GLY A 69 5.99 -0.44 0.19
C GLY A 69 6.05 -1.71 1.04
N THR A 70 7.24 -2.14 1.46
CA THR A 70 7.40 -3.36 2.27
C THR A 70 6.58 -3.36 3.56
N GLU A 71 6.56 -2.22 4.28
CA GLU A 71 5.75 -2.07 5.49
C GLU A 71 4.25 -2.12 5.17
N GLY A 72 3.83 -1.46 4.07
CA GLY A 72 2.44 -1.49 3.60
C GLY A 72 1.96 -2.88 3.20
N ASP A 73 2.75 -3.64 2.41
CA ASP A 73 2.40 -4.99 1.97
C ASP A 73 2.30 -5.94 3.16
N ASN A 74 3.28 -5.88 4.08
CA ASN A 74 3.25 -6.67 5.31
C ASN A 74 1.99 -6.38 6.11
N TRP A 75 1.62 -5.10 6.20
CA TRP A 75 0.43 -4.69 6.91
C TRP A 75 -0.84 -5.19 6.24
N ALA A 76 -1.03 -4.92 4.95
CA ALA A 76 -2.19 -5.36 4.20
C ALA A 76 -2.39 -6.88 4.30
N ILE A 77 -1.32 -7.65 4.19
CA ILE A 77 -1.36 -9.12 4.22
C ILE A 77 -1.57 -9.65 5.63
N LYS A 78 -0.64 -9.36 6.55
CA LYS A 78 -0.66 -9.94 7.90
C LYS A 78 -1.78 -9.33 8.74
N GLY A 79 -2.02 -8.04 8.60
CA GLY A 79 -3.10 -7.34 9.27
C GLY A 79 -4.47 -7.88 8.86
N THR A 80 -4.68 -8.19 7.57
CA THR A 80 -5.90 -8.85 7.11
C THR A 80 -5.99 -10.30 7.61
N ALA A 81 -4.89 -11.04 7.53
CA ALA A 81 -4.83 -12.43 7.97
C ALA A 81 -5.21 -12.58 9.44
N PHE A 82 -4.67 -11.72 10.31
CA PHE A 82 -4.96 -11.74 11.75
C PHE A 82 -6.37 -11.25 12.06
N GLU A 83 -6.82 -10.15 11.44
CA GLU A 83 -8.19 -9.63 11.64
C GLU A 83 -9.25 -10.67 11.24
N LYS A 84 -8.99 -11.43 10.18
CA LYS A 84 -10.00 -12.33 9.59
C LYS A 84 -9.82 -13.80 9.95
N ARG A 85 -8.88 -14.12 10.85
CA ARG A 85 -8.54 -15.49 11.22
C ARG A 85 -9.74 -16.33 11.69
N ALA A 86 -10.72 -15.70 12.32
CA ALA A 86 -11.95 -16.36 12.77
C ALA A 86 -12.88 -16.79 11.62
N TYR A 87 -12.73 -16.19 10.43
CA TYR A 87 -13.58 -16.46 9.26
C TYR A 87 -12.93 -17.40 8.24
N GLY A 88 -11.63 -17.62 8.35
CA GLY A 88 -10.87 -18.47 7.45
C GLY A 88 -9.37 -18.24 7.58
N ASN A 89 -8.60 -19.05 6.86
CA ASN A 89 -7.14 -19.05 6.94
C ASN A 89 -6.48 -19.23 5.57
N HIS A 90 -7.22 -19.11 4.47
CA HIS A 90 -6.70 -19.29 3.12
C HIS A 90 -6.44 -17.94 2.43
N ILE A 91 -5.24 -17.80 1.85
CA ILE A 91 -4.77 -16.60 1.16
C ILE A 91 -4.35 -16.98 -0.26
N ILE A 92 -4.70 -16.15 -1.24
CA ILE A 92 -4.31 -16.34 -2.63
C ILE A 92 -3.40 -15.18 -3.05
N VAL A 93 -2.24 -15.51 -3.63
CA VAL A 93 -1.28 -14.55 -4.18
C VAL A 93 -0.84 -14.97 -5.58
N SER A 94 -0.27 -14.06 -6.39
CA SER A 94 0.42 -14.49 -7.61
C SER A 94 1.77 -15.16 -7.31
N SER A 95 2.29 -15.97 -8.23
CA SER A 95 3.63 -16.56 -8.09
C SER A 95 4.76 -15.57 -8.36
N VAL A 96 4.44 -14.38 -8.89
CA VAL A 96 5.39 -13.33 -9.31
C VAL A 96 5.38 -12.11 -8.39
N GLU A 97 4.85 -12.26 -7.18
CA GLU A 97 4.80 -11.18 -6.19
C GLU A 97 6.19 -10.72 -5.75
N HIS A 98 6.31 -9.44 -5.36
CA HIS A 98 7.53 -8.90 -4.76
C HIS A 98 7.85 -9.65 -3.44
N PRO A 99 9.14 -9.79 -3.04
CA PRO A 99 9.51 -10.46 -1.78
C PRO A 99 8.79 -9.93 -0.53
N ALA A 100 8.36 -8.67 -0.51
CA ALA A 100 7.56 -8.13 0.61
C ALA A 100 6.25 -8.91 0.82
N VAL A 101 5.56 -9.26 -0.27
CA VAL A 101 4.33 -10.06 -0.26
C VAL A 101 4.65 -11.53 -0.05
N LYS A 102 5.57 -12.10 -0.86
CA LYS A 102 5.95 -13.51 -0.81
C LYS A 102 6.42 -13.93 0.59
N ASN A 103 7.37 -13.19 1.17
CA ASN A 103 7.90 -13.53 2.50
C ASN A 103 6.85 -13.29 3.61
N SER A 104 5.89 -12.39 3.40
CA SER A 104 4.78 -12.19 4.33
C SER A 104 3.87 -13.41 4.40
N VAL A 105 3.50 -13.96 3.24
CA VAL A 105 2.66 -15.17 3.20
C VAL A 105 3.43 -16.42 3.62
N GLU A 106 4.73 -16.53 3.32
CA GLU A 106 5.57 -17.61 3.84
C GLU A 106 5.63 -17.62 5.38
N GLN A 107 5.76 -16.45 6.02
CA GLN A 107 5.66 -16.34 7.47
C GLN A 107 4.26 -16.74 7.98
N LEU A 108 3.19 -16.38 7.27
CA LEU A 108 1.84 -16.78 7.65
C LEU A 108 1.62 -18.30 7.52
N THR A 109 2.26 -18.98 6.57
CA THR A 109 2.24 -20.44 6.49
C THR A 109 2.77 -21.08 7.78
N GLN A 110 3.85 -20.54 8.35
CA GLN A 110 4.40 -21.01 9.65
C GLN A 110 3.42 -20.78 10.81
N LEU A 111 2.46 -19.86 10.66
CA LEU A 111 1.43 -19.53 11.64
C LEU A 111 0.09 -20.26 11.38
N GLY A 112 0.07 -21.22 10.44
CA GLY A 112 -1.08 -22.08 10.15
C GLY A 112 -2.06 -21.54 9.10
N PHE A 113 -1.64 -20.54 8.32
CA PHE A 113 -2.40 -20.11 7.14
C PHE A 113 -2.08 -21.00 5.95
N GLU A 114 -3.07 -21.19 5.09
CA GLU A 114 -2.92 -21.86 3.81
C GLU A 114 -2.70 -20.82 2.71
N VAL A 115 -1.77 -21.06 1.80
CA VAL A 115 -1.44 -20.14 0.72
C VAL A 115 -1.53 -20.84 -0.63
N THR A 116 -2.32 -20.29 -1.55
CA THR A 116 -2.31 -20.68 -2.96
C THR A 116 -1.55 -19.64 -3.78
N TYR A 117 -0.57 -20.09 -4.56
CA TYR A 117 0.13 -19.27 -5.53
C TYR A 117 -0.46 -19.48 -6.92
N LEU A 118 -0.99 -18.42 -7.53
CA LEU A 118 -1.50 -18.47 -8.89
C LEU A 118 -0.34 -18.47 -9.88
N PRO A 119 -0.31 -19.42 -10.84
CA PRO A 119 0.68 -19.40 -11.90
C PRO A 119 0.45 -18.19 -12.82
N VAL A 120 1.48 -17.87 -13.60
CA VAL A 120 1.41 -16.86 -14.66
C VAL A 120 1.66 -17.51 -16.01
N ASN A 121 1.13 -16.90 -17.07
CA ASN A 121 1.46 -17.26 -18.45
C ASN A 121 2.83 -16.71 -18.88
N ASP A 122 3.20 -16.92 -20.14
CA ASP A 122 4.47 -16.45 -20.73
C ASP A 122 4.62 -14.92 -20.76
N GLU A 123 3.51 -14.18 -20.59
CA GLU A 123 3.51 -12.71 -20.46
C GLU A 123 3.63 -12.25 -18.99
N GLY A 124 3.74 -13.19 -18.05
CA GLY A 124 3.81 -12.90 -16.61
C GLY A 124 2.47 -12.51 -15.99
N ARG A 125 1.34 -12.82 -16.62
CA ARG A 125 -0.02 -12.46 -16.15
C ARG A 125 -0.74 -13.66 -15.56
N ILE A 126 -1.45 -13.46 -14.45
CA ILE A 126 -2.33 -14.49 -13.86
C ILE A 126 -3.59 -14.71 -14.70
N SER A 127 -4.15 -15.91 -14.62
CA SER A 127 -5.47 -16.22 -15.17
C SER A 127 -6.57 -15.98 -14.13
N VAL A 128 -7.62 -15.25 -14.52
CA VAL A 128 -8.80 -15.01 -13.67
C VAL A 128 -9.59 -16.31 -13.44
N ASP A 129 -9.56 -17.24 -14.39
CA ASP A 129 -10.17 -18.56 -14.22
C ASP A 129 -9.43 -19.41 -13.19
N ASP A 130 -8.10 -19.29 -13.13
CA ASP A 130 -7.32 -20.00 -12.11
C ASP A 130 -7.54 -19.39 -10.73
N LEU A 131 -7.68 -18.06 -10.64
CA LEU A 131 -8.15 -17.41 -9.42
C LEU A 131 -9.52 -17.96 -8.99
N LYS A 132 -10.50 -18.01 -9.90
CA LYS A 132 -11.85 -18.52 -9.59
C LYS A 132 -11.82 -19.95 -9.04
N LYS A 133 -11.00 -20.82 -9.63
CA LYS A 133 -10.82 -22.22 -9.17
C LYS A 133 -10.08 -22.31 -7.82
N ALA A 134 -9.19 -21.36 -7.53
CA ALA A 134 -8.44 -21.31 -6.29
C ALA A 134 -9.26 -20.82 -5.09
N ILE A 135 -10.37 -20.11 -5.31
CA ILE A 135 -11.22 -19.63 -4.22
C ILE A 135 -11.87 -20.80 -3.46
N LYS A 136 -11.64 -20.82 -2.15
CA LYS A 136 -12.21 -21.76 -1.16
C LYS A 136 -13.13 -21.03 -0.19
N PRO A 137 -14.05 -21.75 0.51
CA PRO A 137 -14.86 -21.15 1.58
C PRO A 137 -14.05 -20.46 2.69
N SER A 138 -12.83 -20.94 2.95
CA SER A 138 -11.90 -20.37 3.94
C SER A 138 -11.06 -19.19 3.42
N THR A 139 -11.27 -18.74 2.18
CA THR A 139 -10.46 -17.68 1.57
C THR A 139 -10.80 -16.33 2.20
N ILE A 140 -9.77 -15.66 2.72
CA ILE A 140 -9.93 -14.37 3.40
C ILE A 140 -9.27 -13.22 2.65
N LEU A 141 -8.29 -13.48 1.80
CA LEU A 141 -7.50 -12.47 1.12
C LEU A 141 -7.06 -12.96 -0.27
N VAL A 142 -7.18 -12.08 -1.26
CA VAL A 142 -6.49 -12.15 -2.55
C VAL A 142 -5.56 -10.95 -2.64
N SER A 143 -4.28 -11.18 -2.93
CA SER A 143 -3.27 -10.13 -3.12
C SER A 143 -2.58 -10.29 -4.46
N ILE A 144 -2.65 -9.26 -5.30
CA ILE A 144 -2.06 -9.28 -6.65
C ILE A 144 -1.30 -7.96 -6.87
N MET A 145 -0.03 -8.01 -7.24
CA MET A 145 0.71 -6.81 -7.66
C MET A 145 0.08 -6.16 -8.91
N ALA A 146 0.08 -4.84 -8.99
CA ALA A 146 -0.46 -4.13 -10.15
C ALA A 146 0.43 -4.27 -11.38
N VAL A 147 1.74 -4.11 -11.19
CA VAL A 147 2.77 -4.16 -12.24
C VAL A 147 3.97 -4.91 -11.69
N ASN A 148 4.43 -5.92 -12.41
CA ASN A 148 5.65 -6.64 -12.04
C ASN A 148 6.89 -5.74 -12.21
N ASN A 149 7.68 -5.65 -11.15
CA ASN A 149 8.85 -4.75 -11.10
C ASN A 149 10.04 -5.25 -11.92
N GLU A 150 10.08 -6.52 -12.33
CA GLU A 150 11.18 -7.14 -13.07
C GLU A 150 10.95 -7.07 -14.57
N ILE A 151 9.77 -7.50 -15.03
CA ILE A 151 9.44 -7.60 -16.46
C ILE A 151 8.41 -6.56 -16.93
N GLY A 152 7.81 -5.79 -16.03
CA GLY A 152 6.85 -4.72 -16.37
C GLY A 152 5.44 -5.20 -16.72
N ALA A 153 5.14 -6.49 -16.58
CA ALA A 153 3.83 -7.06 -16.87
C ALA A 153 2.74 -6.44 -15.98
N VAL A 154 1.66 -5.94 -16.60
CA VAL A 154 0.49 -5.40 -15.89
C VAL A 154 -0.51 -6.53 -15.62
N GLN A 155 -0.85 -6.74 -14.34
CA GLN A 155 -1.80 -7.80 -13.96
C GLN A 155 -3.25 -7.39 -14.29
N PRO A 156 -4.16 -8.35 -14.54
CA PRO A 156 -5.58 -8.10 -14.80
C PRO A 156 -6.36 -7.72 -13.52
N ILE A 157 -5.93 -6.66 -12.84
CA ILE A 157 -6.45 -6.25 -11.51
C ILE A 157 -7.92 -5.80 -11.57
N LYS A 158 -8.38 -5.29 -12.71
CA LYS A 158 -9.79 -4.92 -12.90
C LYS A 158 -10.66 -6.17 -12.98
N GLU A 159 -10.25 -7.16 -13.75
CA GLU A 159 -10.96 -8.41 -13.96
C GLU A 159 -10.96 -9.26 -12.68
N VAL A 160 -9.86 -9.24 -11.91
CA VAL A 160 -9.81 -9.79 -10.55
C VAL A 160 -10.83 -9.09 -9.66
N GLY A 161 -10.88 -7.76 -9.68
CA GLY A 161 -11.89 -6.99 -8.96
C GLY A 161 -13.32 -7.36 -9.35
N ASP A 162 -13.60 -7.44 -10.65
CA ASP A 162 -14.92 -7.79 -11.16
C ASP A 162 -15.35 -9.20 -10.72
N LEU A 163 -14.46 -10.20 -10.77
CA LEU A 163 -14.72 -11.54 -10.21
C LEU A 163 -15.01 -11.47 -8.70
N LEU A 164 -14.22 -10.71 -7.96
CA LEU A 164 -14.30 -10.66 -6.51
C LEU A 164 -15.55 -9.90 -6.00
N LYS A 165 -16.33 -9.23 -6.87
CA LYS A 165 -17.65 -8.67 -6.52
C LYS A 165 -18.62 -9.76 -6.08
N ASP A 166 -18.51 -10.97 -6.64
CA ASP A 166 -19.28 -12.15 -6.24
C ASP A 166 -18.83 -12.72 -4.87
N TYR A 167 -17.69 -12.23 -4.35
CA TYR A 167 -17.07 -12.69 -3.10
C TYR A 167 -16.78 -11.50 -2.16
N PRO A 168 -17.81 -10.78 -1.67
CA PRO A 168 -17.64 -9.54 -0.91
C PRO A 168 -16.91 -9.73 0.44
N ASN A 169 -16.90 -10.97 0.95
CA ASN A 169 -16.21 -11.34 2.18
C ASN A 169 -14.71 -11.59 2.00
N ILE A 170 -14.20 -11.71 0.77
CA ILE A 170 -12.77 -11.84 0.50
C ILE A 170 -12.16 -10.44 0.43
N SER A 171 -11.08 -10.18 1.16
CA SER A 171 -10.38 -8.89 1.04
C SER A 171 -9.57 -8.86 -0.25
N TYR A 172 -9.53 -7.72 -0.94
CA TYR A 172 -8.69 -7.55 -2.13
C TYR A 172 -7.58 -6.52 -1.90
N HIS A 173 -6.33 -6.98 -1.94
CA HIS A 173 -5.13 -6.15 -1.87
C HIS A 173 -4.44 -6.05 -3.23
N ILE A 174 -3.95 -4.84 -3.55
CA ILE A 174 -3.08 -4.61 -4.70
C ILE A 174 -1.74 -4.01 -4.24
N ASP A 175 -0.64 -4.74 -4.44
CA ASP A 175 0.70 -4.11 -4.38
C ASP A 175 0.83 -3.15 -5.57
N SER A 176 0.72 -1.86 -5.29
CA SER A 176 0.73 -0.77 -6.29
C SER A 176 2.03 0.01 -6.27
N VAL A 177 3.12 -0.57 -5.76
CA VAL A 177 4.43 0.09 -5.63
C VAL A 177 4.96 0.59 -6.96
N GLN A 178 4.69 -0.12 -8.06
CA GLN A 178 5.03 0.28 -9.43
C GLN A 178 3.88 0.95 -10.20
N GLY A 179 2.76 1.28 -9.54
CA GLY A 179 1.55 1.76 -10.22
C GLY A 179 1.51 3.26 -10.50
N ILE A 180 2.16 4.09 -9.67
CA ILE A 180 2.18 5.55 -9.84
C ILE A 180 2.89 5.95 -11.14
N GLY A 181 2.27 6.84 -11.92
CA GLY A 181 2.81 7.33 -13.19
C GLY A 181 2.72 6.36 -14.36
N LYS A 182 2.00 5.24 -14.20
CA LYS A 182 1.79 4.23 -15.26
C LYS A 182 0.42 4.27 -15.94
N GLY A 183 -0.47 5.18 -15.53
CA GLY A 183 -1.80 5.33 -16.14
C GLY A 183 -2.79 4.22 -15.78
N ILE A 184 -2.60 3.56 -14.63
CA ILE A 184 -3.46 2.46 -14.15
C ILE A 184 -4.21 2.81 -12.86
N GLN A 185 -4.19 4.08 -12.46
CA GLN A 185 -4.80 4.58 -11.22
C GLN A 185 -6.29 4.24 -11.16
N ASP A 186 -7.02 4.42 -12.26
CA ASP A 186 -8.46 4.11 -12.35
C ASP A 186 -8.75 2.61 -12.20
N LEU A 187 -7.76 1.74 -12.46
CA LEU A 187 -7.87 0.30 -12.24
C LEU A 187 -7.69 -0.06 -10.75
N ILE A 188 -6.95 0.75 -9.99
CA ILE A 188 -6.66 0.53 -8.57
C ILE A 188 -7.77 1.16 -7.71
N PHE A 189 -8.16 2.41 -7.98
CA PHE A 189 -9.13 3.15 -7.19
C PHE A 189 -10.54 2.96 -7.74
N ASN A 190 -11.05 1.74 -7.62
CA ASN A 190 -12.42 1.37 -8.01
C ASN A 190 -13.30 1.07 -6.77
N ASP A 191 -14.46 0.45 -6.93
CA ASP A 191 -15.41 0.12 -5.85
C ASP A 191 -15.13 -1.23 -5.15
N ARG A 192 -14.18 -2.01 -5.65
CA ARG A 192 -13.85 -3.34 -5.12
C ARG A 192 -12.56 -3.41 -4.31
N VAL A 193 -11.53 -2.67 -4.67
CA VAL A 193 -10.21 -2.76 -4.02
C VAL A 193 -10.31 -2.35 -2.55
N ASP A 194 -9.86 -3.22 -1.64
CA ASP A 194 -9.96 -2.97 -0.20
C ASP A 194 -8.69 -2.32 0.34
N PHE A 195 -7.55 -2.74 -0.20
CA PHE A 195 -6.24 -2.24 0.18
C PHE A 195 -5.35 -2.03 -1.06
N ALA A 196 -4.53 -0.98 -1.06
CA ALA A 196 -3.47 -0.83 -2.06
C ALA A 196 -2.22 -0.20 -1.45
N THR A 197 -1.04 -0.71 -1.81
CA THR A 197 0.24 -0.30 -1.20
C THR A 197 1.10 0.52 -2.16
N PHE A 198 1.74 1.57 -1.64
CA PHE A 198 2.56 2.50 -2.43
C PHE A 198 3.88 2.82 -1.72
N SER A 199 4.95 3.07 -2.51
CA SER A 199 6.28 3.39 -1.99
C SER A 199 6.83 4.67 -2.63
N GLY A 200 7.12 5.68 -1.81
CA GLY A 200 7.49 7.03 -2.27
C GLY A 200 8.65 7.06 -3.27
N HIS A 201 9.71 6.32 -2.97
CA HIS A 201 10.95 6.34 -3.77
C HIS A 201 10.82 5.73 -5.17
N LYS A 202 9.66 5.17 -5.54
CA LYS A 202 9.37 4.72 -6.92
C LYS A 202 8.85 5.85 -7.81
N PHE A 203 8.47 6.98 -7.25
CA PHE A 203 7.92 8.13 -7.97
C PHE A 203 8.55 9.46 -7.50
N HIS A 204 9.87 9.48 -7.34
CA HIS A 204 10.66 10.68 -7.03
C HIS A 204 10.44 11.29 -5.64
N ALA A 205 9.84 10.55 -4.69
CA ALA A 205 9.84 10.93 -3.28
C ALA A 205 11.10 10.42 -2.55
N PRO A 206 11.39 10.92 -1.34
CA PRO A 206 12.44 10.35 -0.49
C PRO A 206 12.17 8.88 -0.14
N ARG A 207 13.22 8.16 0.25
CA ARG A 207 13.10 6.83 0.86
C ARG A 207 12.56 6.94 2.29
N GLY A 208 12.06 5.84 2.85
CA GLY A 208 11.56 5.81 4.22
C GLY A 208 10.15 6.39 4.38
N VAL A 209 9.40 6.50 3.28
CA VAL A 209 7.99 6.88 3.29
C VAL A 209 7.21 6.11 2.22
N GLY A 210 6.00 5.72 2.58
CA GLY A 210 4.99 5.13 1.71
C GLY A 210 3.60 5.42 2.26
N PHE A 211 2.58 4.88 1.60
CA PHE A 211 1.23 4.90 2.13
C PHE A 211 0.47 3.66 1.67
N MET A 212 -0.54 3.30 2.46
CA MET A 212 -1.52 2.28 2.14
C MET A 212 -2.87 2.98 1.98
N TYR A 213 -3.53 2.73 0.85
CA TYR A 213 -4.96 2.95 0.71
C TYR A 213 -5.69 1.82 1.46
N LYS A 214 -6.64 2.19 2.30
CA LYS A 214 -7.57 1.29 2.99
C LYS A 214 -8.98 1.83 2.79
N ARG A 215 -9.81 1.09 2.06
CA ARG A 215 -11.21 1.44 1.85
C ARG A 215 -11.93 1.69 3.18
N SER A 216 -12.80 2.70 3.19
CA SER A 216 -13.68 2.99 4.31
C SER A 216 -14.53 1.78 4.69
N GLY A 217 -14.73 1.56 5.98
CA GLY A 217 -15.48 0.42 6.51
C GLY A 217 -14.74 -0.92 6.53
N LYS A 218 -13.63 -1.09 5.80
CA LYS A 218 -12.82 -2.32 5.90
C LYS A 218 -12.06 -2.34 7.22
N LYS A 219 -11.86 -3.53 7.79
CA LYS A 219 -11.09 -3.73 9.03
C LYS A 219 -9.74 -4.37 8.71
N ILE A 220 -8.76 -4.05 9.54
CA ILE A 220 -7.41 -4.59 9.48
C ILE A 220 -6.80 -4.52 10.88
N ALA A 221 -6.04 -5.54 11.28
CA ALA A 221 -5.35 -5.50 12.56
C ALA A 221 -4.26 -4.41 12.55
N PRO A 222 -3.96 -3.77 13.70
CA PRO A 222 -2.88 -2.81 13.79
C PRO A 222 -1.53 -3.41 13.38
N LEU A 223 -0.71 -2.63 12.68
CA LEU A 223 0.65 -3.02 12.32
C LEU A 223 1.63 -2.85 13.47
N ILE A 224 1.56 -1.69 14.12
CA ILE A 224 2.43 -1.30 15.24
C ILE A 224 1.55 -0.70 16.32
N THR A 225 1.54 -1.30 17.50
CA THR A 225 0.87 -0.78 18.70
C THR A 225 1.77 0.20 19.43
N GLY A 226 1.21 1.26 20.02
CA GLY A 226 1.97 2.32 20.67
C GLY A 226 1.14 3.57 20.91
N GLY A 227 1.70 4.75 20.60
CA GLY A 227 1.12 6.06 20.89
C GLY A 227 -0.15 6.45 20.12
N GLY A 228 -0.72 5.57 19.31
CA GLY A 228 -2.03 5.76 18.70
C GLY A 228 -2.04 6.52 17.36
N GLN A 229 -0.87 6.79 16.77
CA GLN A 229 -0.75 7.40 15.46
C GLN A 229 -1.46 6.57 14.37
N GLU A 230 -1.78 7.23 13.26
CA GLU A 230 -2.54 6.64 12.15
C GLU A 230 -3.81 5.91 12.64
N ARG A 231 -4.52 6.54 13.59
CA ARG A 231 -5.81 6.09 14.15
C ARG A 231 -5.71 4.78 14.93
N ASN A 232 -4.66 4.64 15.74
CA ASN A 232 -4.33 3.43 16.51
C ASN A 232 -3.99 2.20 15.65
N LEU A 233 -3.74 2.40 14.35
CA LEU A 233 -3.46 1.29 13.45
C LEU A 233 -1.97 1.15 13.09
N ARG A 234 -1.19 2.24 13.15
CA ARG A 234 0.25 2.24 12.90
C ARG A 234 0.92 3.30 13.76
N SER A 235 1.33 2.89 14.96
CA SER A 235 1.99 3.76 15.93
C SER A 235 3.46 3.99 15.58
N SER A 236 3.86 5.26 15.57
CA SER A 236 5.21 5.80 15.57
C SER A 236 5.05 7.30 15.32
N THR A 237 5.95 8.14 15.82
CA THR A 237 5.92 9.56 15.46
C THR A 237 6.04 9.70 13.94
N GLU A 238 5.14 10.49 13.33
CA GLU A 238 5.00 10.56 11.89
C GLU A 238 6.23 11.22 11.25
N ASN A 239 6.71 10.64 10.13
CA ASN A 239 7.82 11.20 9.37
C ASN A 239 7.32 12.38 8.51
N LEU A 240 6.94 13.48 9.17
CA LEU A 240 6.26 14.62 8.56
C LEU A 240 7.02 15.21 7.36
N PRO A 241 8.36 15.41 7.40
CA PRO A 241 9.10 15.89 6.23
C PRO A 241 8.99 14.96 5.02
N ALA A 242 9.14 13.64 5.23
CA ALA A 242 9.05 12.68 4.14
C ALA A 242 7.61 12.54 3.61
N ILE A 243 6.61 12.57 4.49
CA ILE A 243 5.18 12.52 4.12
C ILE A 243 4.82 13.73 3.24
N THR A 244 5.21 14.93 3.66
CA THR A 244 4.93 16.15 2.91
C THR A 244 5.67 16.17 1.57
N ALA A 245 6.92 15.72 1.55
CA ALA A 245 7.70 15.57 0.32
C ALA A 245 7.09 14.52 -0.64
N MET A 246 6.57 13.42 -0.12
CA MET A 246 5.86 12.41 -0.93
C MET A 246 4.55 12.95 -1.51
N ALA A 247 3.78 13.73 -0.73
CA ALA A 247 2.59 14.40 -1.23
C ALA A 247 2.93 15.40 -2.36
N ARG A 248 4.08 16.08 -2.26
CA ARG A 248 4.62 16.92 -3.33
C ARG A 248 5.02 16.13 -4.57
N ALA A 249 5.63 14.95 -4.41
CA ALA A 249 6.07 14.11 -5.53
C ALA A 249 4.90 13.56 -6.37
N LEU A 250 3.71 13.40 -5.77
CA LEU A 250 2.49 12.95 -6.47
C LEU A 250 1.81 14.05 -7.28
N ARG A 251 2.16 15.33 -7.07
CA ARG A 251 1.54 16.50 -7.70
C ARG A 251 2.28 16.91 -8.95
#